data_AF-D7LIB3-F1
#
_entry.id   AF-D7LIB3-F1
#
_cell.length_a   1.000
_cell.length_b   1.000
_cell.length_c   1.000
_cell.angle_alpha   90.00
_cell.angle_beta   90.00
_cell.angle_gamma   90.00
#
_symmetry.space_group_name_H-M   'P 1'
#
loop_
_entity.id
_entity.type
_entity.pdbx_description
1 polymer ?
#
loop_
_entity_poly.entity_id
_entity_poly.type
_entity_poly.pdbx_seq_one_letter_code
_entity_poly.pdbx_strand_id
1 'polypeptide(L)'
;MMFKERCLKTMSTHIHDRALRESPSKRTRNRRDVPPMSPPMKQPKSKKAKRSSEASSSKTREPTLGWLIRLMRRKNGREHEDNSKKIIDKELTATDVHPNNNRLSIPLSNIVELEFLNHEEKRAIEEDANKVNKEGVDAILVTSDLREFQVNLRLWDMRGSLQYNLVTGWNQVVEDCRLKKNRNNRLWSFHSNDKLYFDLVPLSVSDQ
;
A
#
# COMPACT_ATOMS: atom_id res chain seq x y z
N MET A 1 -49.11 -3.36 -38.23
CA MET A 1 -50.15 -2.35 -37.95
C MET A 1 -49.44 -1.06 -37.55
N MET A 2 -49.75 0.04 -38.22
CA MET A 2 -49.38 1.44 -37.92
C MET A 2 -47.91 1.89 -38.06
N PHE A 3 -47.68 2.54 -39.20
CA PHE A 3 -46.67 3.55 -39.48
C PHE A 3 -47.11 4.92 -38.90
N LYS A 4 -46.14 5.83 -38.70
CA LYS A 4 -46.27 7.28 -38.36
C LYS A 4 -46.57 7.57 -36.87
N GLU A 5 -45.91 8.51 -36.19
CA GLU A 5 -45.53 9.84 -36.66
C GLU A 5 -44.38 10.49 -35.85
N ARG A 6 -43.66 11.40 -36.51
CA ARG A 6 -42.59 12.26 -36.01
C ARG A 6 -43.07 13.26 -34.96
N CYS A 7 -42.20 13.67 -34.05
CA CYS A 7 -42.16 15.07 -33.61
C CYS A 7 -40.71 15.54 -33.44
N LEU A 8 -40.18 16.14 -34.52
CA LEU A 8 -39.07 17.09 -34.47
C LEU A 8 -39.66 18.47 -34.22
N LYS A 9 -39.14 19.22 -33.24
CA LYS A 9 -39.31 20.68 -33.18
C LYS A 9 -37.94 21.33 -33.08
N THR A 10 -37.60 22.06 -34.14
CA THR A 10 -36.41 22.90 -34.27
C THR A 10 -36.82 24.37 -34.19
N MET A 11 -36.02 25.14 -33.44
CA MET A 11 -35.61 26.55 -33.60
C MET A 11 -36.67 27.69 -33.54
N SER A 12 -36.42 28.71 -32.71
CA SER A 12 -35.77 29.96 -33.18
C SER A 12 -35.60 31.04 -32.10
N THR A 13 -34.44 31.69 -32.19
CA THR A 13 -33.92 33.00 -31.75
C THR A 13 -34.83 34.05 -31.09
N HIS A 14 -34.29 34.77 -30.09
CA HIS A 14 -34.26 36.24 -30.13
C HIS A 14 -33.12 36.83 -29.29
N ILE A 15 -32.26 37.57 -30.00
CA ILE A 15 -31.22 38.48 -29.50
C ILE A 15 -31.90 39.83 -29.26
N HIS A 16 -31.59 40.49 -28.14
CA HIS A 16 -31.72 41.94 -28.04
C HIS A 16 -30.35 42.57 -27.81
N ASP A 17 -29.97 43.38 -28.80
CA ASP A 17 -28.82 44.28 -28.84
C ASP A 17 -29.35 45.72 -28.66
N ARG A 18 -28.68 46.53 -27.81
CA ARG A 18 -28.60 47.99 -27.97
C ARG A 18 -27.51 48.61 -27.07
N ALA A 19 -26.29 48.60 -27.60
CA ALA A 19 -25.36 49.72 -27.79
C ALA A 19 -25.20 50.90 -26.78
N LEU A 20 -23.93 51.05 -26.35
CA LEU A 20 -23.05 52.24 -26.37
C LEU A 20 -23.27 53.45 -25.44
N ARG A 21 -22.28 53.67 -24.56
CA ARG A 21 -21.59 54.96 -24.38
C ARG A 21 -20.11 54.72 -24.03
N GLU A 22 -19.22 55.39 -24.76
CA GLU A 22 -17.76 55.30 -24.68
C GLU A 22 -17.12 56.19 -23.59
N SER A 23 -15.87 55.82 -23.30
CA SER A 23 -14.88 56.23 -22.29
C SER A 23 -14.41 57.71 -22.29
N PRO A 24 -13.53 58.10 -21.32
CA PRO A 24 -12.12 58.22 -21.71
C PRO A 24 -11.06 57.79 -20.66
N SER A 25 -10.12 56.96 -21.12
CA SER A 25 -8.65 57.13 -21.16
C SER A 25 -7.81 57.62 -19.94
N LYS A 26 -6.95 56.69 -19.49
CA LYS A 26 -5.50 56.81 -19.10
C LYS A 26 -5.08 57.60 -17.84
N ARG A 27 -4.47 56.88 -16.88
CA ARG A 27 -3.13 57.23 -16.35
C ARG A 27 -2.38 56.06 -15.73
N THR A 28 -1.08 56.08 -15.98
CA THR A 28 -0.01 55.10 -15.73
C THR A 28 0.60 55.14 -14.32
N ARG A 29 1.24 54.02 -13.95
CA ARG A 29 2.36 53.83 -12.99
C ARG A 29 2.06 53.92 -11.49
N ASN A 30 2.31 52.83 -10.75
CA ASN A 30 3.58 52.73 -10.03
C ASN A 30 3.95 51.30 -9.58
N ARG A 31 5.16 50.90 -9.98
CA ARG A 31 5.99 49.89 -9.32
C ARG A 31 6.43 50.43 -7.97
N ARG A 32 6.27 49.63 -6.92
CA ARG A 32 7.22 49.34 -5.84
C ARG A 32 6.43 48.96 -4.58
N ASP A 33 6.56 47.71 -4.18
CA ASP A 33 6.79 47.28 -2.79
C ASP A 33 6.72 45.75 -2.75
N VAL A 34 7.77 45.12 -3.26
CA VAL A 34 8.10 43.72 -2.96
C VAL A 34 9.21 43.78 -1.91
N PRO A 35 9.02 43.25 -0.69
CA PRO A 35 10.08 43.20 0.31
C PRO A 35 11.23 42.29 -0.16
N PRO A 36 12.49 42.66 0.13
CA PRO A 36 13.65 41.92 -0.36
C PRO A 36 13.87 40.60 0.39
N MET A 37 14.20 39.56 -0.38
CA MET A 37 14.82 38.33 0.13
C MET A 37 16.18 38.62 0.76
N SER A 38 16.49 37.94 1.86
CA SER A 38 17.83 37.81 2.46
C SER A 38 17.85 36.55 3.35
N PRO A 39 19.02 35.97 3.68
CA PRO A 39 19.89 35.11 2.86
C PRO A 39 19.91 33.65 3.39
N PRO A 40 20.50 32.67 2.67
CA PRO A 40 20.55 31.28 3.15
C PRO A 40 21.63 31.12 4.22
N MET A 41 21.28 30.53 5.37
CA MET A 41 22.24 30.23 6.43
C MET A 41 22.23 28.74 6.88
N LYS A 42 23.29 28.08 6.42
CA LYS A 42 24.17 27.10 7.09
C LYS A 42 23.64 25.70 7.38
N GLN A 43 24.02 24.78 6.48
CA GLN A 43 24.21 23.36 6.79
C GLN A 43 25.22 23.17 7.94
N PRO A 44 24.94 22.32 8.94
CA PRO A 44 25.95 21.81 9.84
C PRO A 44 26.83 20.77 9.14
N LYS A 45 28.14 20.99 9.24
CA LYS A 45 29.21 20.13 8.71
C LYS A 45 29.22 18.76 9.38
N SER A 46 29.49 17.75 8.57
CA SER A 46 29.86 16.39 8.94
C SER A 46 30.91 16.35 10.06
N LYS A 47 30.58 15.73 11.20
CA LYS A 47 31.56 15.17 12.12
C LYS A 47 31.56 13.65 11.97
N LYS A 48 32.66 13.15 11.42
CA LYS A 48 33.03 11.74 11.32
C LYS A 48 33.08 11.14 12.75
N ALA A 49 32.04 10.41 13.13
CA ALA A 49 32.07 9.56 14.32
C ALA A 49 32.58 8.17 13.93
N LYS A 50 33.54 7.74 14.74
CA LYS A 50 34.40 6.57 14.66
C LYS A 50 33.57 5.27 14.55
N ARG A 51 33.97 4.39 13.64
CA ARG A 51 33.57 2.96 13.62
C ARG A 51 33.84 2.38 15.00
N SER A 52 32.78 2.08 15.75
CA SER A 52 32.77 1.04 16.77
C SER A 52 31.97 -0.12 16.17
N SER A 53 32.72 -1.04 15.58
CA SER A 53 32.29 -2.41 15.36
C SER A 53 32.11 -3.05 16.72
N GLU A 54 30.87 -3.20 17.20
CA GLU A 54 30.59 -4.18 18.24
C GLU A 54 29.10 -4.50 18.34
N ALA A 55 28.85 -5.79 18.46
CA ALA A 55 27.58 -6.46 18.66
C ALA A 55 26.56 -6.27 17.52
N SER A 56 26.72 -7.10 16.48
CA SER A 56 25.55 -7.72 15.85
C SER A 56 24.77 -8.39 16.97
N SER A 57 23.80 -7.67 17.52
CA SER A 57 22.82 -8.19 18.45
C SER A 57 22.07 -9.25 17.66
N SER A 58 22.51 -10.50 17.81
CA SER A 58 21.80 -11.68 17.34
C SER A 58 20.51 -11.74 18.14
N LYS A 59 19.53 -10.92 17.75
CA LYS A 59 18.13 -11.15 18.08
C LYS A 59 17.84 -12.52 17.49
N THR A 60 17.71 -13.52 18.36
CA THR A 60 17.28 -14.85 17.95
C THR A 60 15.96 -14.68 17.21
N ARG A 61 15.96 -14.89 15.89
CA ARG A 61 14.76 -14.85 15.06
C ARG A 61 13.79 -15.90 15.58
N GLU A 62 12.50 -15.55 15.66
CA GLU A 62 11.48 -16.51 16.06
C GLU A 62 11.52 -17.72 15.09
N PRO A 63 11.55 -18.96 15.61
CA PRO A 63 11.65 -20.13 14.75
C PRO A 63 10.43 -20.21 13.83
N THR A 64 10.71 -20.53 12.57
CA THR A 64 9.68 -20.76 11.57
C THR A 64 8.83 -21.95 11.96
N LEU A 65 7.52 -21.80 11.85
CA LEU A 65 6.57 -22.83 12.23
C LEU A 65 6.76 -24.08 11.36
N GLY A 66 6.74 -25.27 11.97
CA GLY A 66 6.99 -26.53 11.25
C GLY A 66 5.99 -26.81 10.12
N TRP A 67 4.79 -26.24 10.19
CA TRP A 67 3.83 -26.31 9.10
C TRP A 67 4.21 -25.39 7.92
N LEU A 68 4.73 -24.19 8.18
CA LEU A 68 5.23 -23.25 7.17
C LEU A 68 6.46 -23.84 6.45
N ILE A 69 7.35 -24.52 7.18
CA ILE A 69 8.45 -25.31 6.59
C ILE A 69 7.92 -26.36 5.60
N ARG A 70 6.85 -27.08 5.97
CA ARG A 70 6.21 -28.05 5.07
C ARG A 70 5.56 -27.37 3.86
N LEU A 71 4.93 -26.21 4.03
CA LEU A 71 4.37 -25.44 2.93
C LEU A 71 5.47 -25.00 1.94
N MET A 72 6.55 -24.40 2.44
CA MET A 72 7.70 -23.99 1.62
C MET A 72 8.30 -25.17 0.85
N ARG A 73 8.45 -26.33 1.50
CA ARG A 73 8.94 -27.56 0.85
C ARG A 73 8.04 -28.02 -0.29
N ARG A 74 6.71 -27.98 -0.10
CA ARG A 74 5.73 -28.33 -1.15
C ARG A 74 5.81 -27.36 -2.33
N LYS A 75 6.03 -26.08 -2.07
CA LYS A 75 6.11 -25.04 -3.12
C LYS A 75 7.43 -25.07 -3.89
N ASN A 76 8.54 -25.32 -3.20
CA ASN A 76 9.89 -25.36 -3.82
C ASN A 76 10.25 -26.71 -4.44
N GLY A 77 9.62 -27.82 -4.04
CA GLY A 77 9.94 -29.17 -4.52
C GLY A 77 11.30 -29.71 -4.06
N ARG A 78 12.02 -28.99 -3.19
CA ARG A 78 13.35 -29.34 -2.65
C ARG A 78 13.56 -28.69 -1.28
N GLU A 79 14.50 -29.22 -0.51
CA GLU A 79 14.97 -28.52 0.70
C GLU A 79 15.68 -27.24 0.28
N HIS A 80 15.17 -26.12 0.77
CA HIS A 80 15.72 -24.80 0.54
C HIS A 80 15.96 -24.16 1.91
N GLU A 81 16.95 -23.27 1.98
CA GLU A 81 17.20 -22.46 3.16
C GLU A 81 15.93 -21.70 3.56
N ASP A 82 15.69 -21.58 4.86
CA ASP A 82 14.53 -20.88 5.42
C ASP A 82 14.62 -19.36 5.15
N ASN A 83 13.98 -18.95 4.06
CA ASN A 83 13.84 -17.55 3.66
C ASN A 83 12.55 -16.90 4.19
N SER A 84 11.83 -17.55 5.10
CA SER A 84 10.60 -16.96 5.63
C SER A 84 10.90 -15.74 6.50
N LYS A 85 9.91 -14.86 6.67
CA LYS A 85 10.02 -13.64 7.47
C LYS A 85 8.74 -13.43 8.24
N LYS A 86 8.82 -13.29 9.56
CA LYS A 86 7.68 -12.89 10.38
C LYS A 86 7.43 -11.41 10.14
N ILE A 87 6.25 -11.09 9.60
CA ILE A 87 5.88 -9.70 9.34
C ILE A 87 5.27 -9.10 10.59
N ILE A 88 4.15 -9.65 11.08
CA ILE A 88 3.39 -9.03 12.15
C ILE A 88 2.48 -10.06 12.85
N ASP A 89 2.29 -9.88 14.17
CA ASP A 89 1.15 -10.43 14.89
C ASP A 89 0.05 -9.36 14.91
N LYS A 90 -0.98 -9.56 14.09
CA LYS A 90 -2.00 -8.56 13.79
C LYS A 90 -3.34 -8.95 14.39
N GLU A 91 -3.85 -8.12 15.29
CA GLU A 91 -5.28 -8.10 15.58
C GLU A 91 -6.02 -7.45 14.41
N LEU A 92 -6.96 -8.19 13.80
CA LEU A 92 -7.75 -7.67 12.69
C LEU A 92 -8.66 -6.53 13.15
N THR A 93 -8.54 -5.38 12.51
CA THR A 93 -9.37 -4.20 12.81
C THR A 93 -10.68 -4.23 12.04
N ALA A 94 -11.58 -3.30 12.35
CA ALA A 94 -12.83 -3.16 11.61
C ALA A 94 -12.58 -2.90 10.12
N THR A 95 -11.57 -2.09 9.79
CA THR A 95 -11.23 -1.78 8.39
C THR A 95 -10.63 -2.96 7.66
N ASP A 96 -9.98 -3.90 8.38
CA ASP A 96 -9.40 -5.09 7.77
C ASP A 96 -10.47 -6.09 7.33
N VAL A 97 -11.67 -6.09 7.94
CA VAL A 97 -12.74 -7.06 7.61
C VAL A 97 -13.96 -6.42 6.93
N HIS A 98 -13.98 -5.09 6.79
CA HIS A 98 -15.11 -4.39 6.21
C HIS A 98 -15.09 -4.49 4.67
N PRO A 99 -16.16 -4.95 4.00
CA PRO A 99 -16.16 -5.21 2.56
C PRO A 99 -15.75 -4.01 1.68
N ASN A 100 -16.13 -2.79 2.08
CA ASN A 100 -15.80 -1.58 1.32
C ASN A 100 -14.31 -1.21 1.35
N ASN A 101 -13.55 -1.74 2.31
CA ASN A 101 -12.11 -1.44 2.45
C ASN A 101 -11.25 -2.38 1.62
N ASN A 102 -11.66 -3.66 1.48
CA ASN A 102 -11.01 -4.70 0.68
C ASN A 102 -9.49 -4.75 0.81
N ARG A 103 -8.99 -4.64 2.05
CA ARG A 103 -7.56 -4.68 2.34
C ARG A 103 -7.24 -5.18 3.74
N LEU A 104 -6.08 -5.80 3.89
CA LEU A 104 -5.39 -5.94 5.18
C LEU A 104 -4.34 -4.84 5.31
N SER A 105 -4.44 -3.97 6.31
CA SER A 105 -3.41 -2.96 6.56
C SER A 105 -2.32 -3.49 7.49
N ILE A 106 -1.07 -3.29 7.08
CA ILE A 106 0.16 -3.72 7.76
C ILE A 106 1.01 -2.46 8.02
N PRO A 107 0.86 -1.82 9.19
CA PRO A 107 1.61 -0.61 9.52
C PRO A 107 3.11 -0.88 9.56
N LEU A 108 3.91 -0.05 8.89
CA LEU A 108 5.36 -0.24 8.80
C LEU A 108 6.02 -0.25 10.19
N SER A 109 5.49 0.53 11.13
CA SER A 109 5.96 0.62 12.52
C SER A 109 5.84 -0.68 13.32
N ASN A 110 5.00 -1.62 12.87
CA ASN A 110 4.68 -2.84 13.58
C ASN A 110 5.30 -4.08 12.93
N ILE A 111 6.07 -3.90 11.84
CA ILE A 111 6.73 -5.00 11.13
C ILE A 111 7.96 -5.45 11.93
N VAL A 112 8.06 -6.76 12.15
CA VAL A 112 9.16 -7.40 12.88
C VAL A 112 10.38 -7.57 11.99
N GLU A 113 10.20 -8.13 10.79
CA GLU A 113 11.26 -8.33 9.80
C GLU A 113 10.99 -7.48 8.55
N LEU A 114 11.66 -6.33 8.43
CA LEU A 114 11.44 -5.36 7.33
C LEU A 114 11.99 -5.83 5.98
N GLU A 115 12.99 -6.71 5.98
CA GLU A 115 13.62 -7.27 4.77
C GLU A 115 12.86 -8.51 4.28
N PHE A 116 11.54 -8.34 4.05
CA PHE A 116 10.62 -9.39 3.63
C PHE A 116 10.30 -9.38 2.14
N LEU A 117 10.79 -8.36 1.43
CA LEU A 117 10.73 -8.21 -0.02
C LEU A 117 12.13 -8.37 -0.60
N ASN A 118 12.21 -8.91 -1.82
CA ASN A 118 13.45 -8.87 -2.57
C ASN A 118 13.70 -7.46 -3.14
N HIS A 119 14.90 -7.25 -3.70
CA HIS A 119 15.30 -5.93 -4.18
C HIS A 119 14.41 -5.41 -5.31
N GLU A 120 13.93 -6.28 -6.21
CA GLU A 120 13.10 -5.90 -7.35
C GLU A 120 11.67 -5.54 -6.91
N GLU A 121 11.09 -6.34 -6.02
CA GLU A 121 9.77 -6.10 -5.42
C GLU A 121 9.75 -4.79 -4.63
N LYS A 122 10.78 -4.56 -3.82
CA LYS A 122 10.92 -3.32 -3.05
C LYS A 122 11.02 -2.11 -3.96
N ARG A 123 11.86 -2.19 -5.00
CA ARG A 123 12.01 -1.12 -5.99
C ARG A 123 10.69 -0.84 -6.70
N ALA A 124 9.97 -1.87 -7.14
CA ALA A 124 8.67 -1.73 -7.79
C ALA A 124 7.66 -0.97 -6.91
N ILE A 125 7.58 -1.33 -5.62
CA ILE A 125 6.68 -0.66 -4.67
C ILE A 125 7.10 0.80 -4.40
N GLU A 126 8.40 1.07 -4.27
CA GLU A 126 8.94 2.42 -4.04
C GLU A 126 8.71 3.34 -5.25
N GLU A 127 8.91 2.83 -6.47
CA GLU A 127 8.62 3.55 -7.71
C GLU A 127 7.11 3.84 -7.86
N ASP A 128 6.27 2.90 -7.44
CA ASP A 128 4.81 3.04 -7.45
C ASP A 128 4.28 3.97 -6.38
N ALA A 129 4.99 4.17 -5.27
CA ALA A 129 4.53 5.00 -4.15
C ALA A 129 4.12 6.41 -4.61
N ASN A 130 4.84 6.95 -5.61
CA ASN A 130 4.63 8.27 -6.19
C ASN A 130 3.59 8.31 -7.33
N LYS A 131 3.08 7.15 -7.77
CA LYS A 131 2.07 7.06 -8.83
C LYS A 131 0.65 7.21 -8.26
N VAL A 132 -0.22 7.80 -9.09
CA VAL A 132 -1.67 7.90 -8.82
C VAL A 132 -2.27 6.49 -8.82
N ASN A 133 -1.95 5.70 -9.85
CA ASN A 133 -2.34 4.30 -9.96
C ASN A 133 -1.17 3.42 -9.53
N LYS A 134 -1.25 2.87 -8.32
CA LYS A 134 -0.26 1.95 -7.77
C LYS A 134 -0.51 0.56 -8.33
N GLU A 135 0.48 -0.05 -8.97
CA GLU A 135 0.41 -1.41 -9.50
C GLU A 135 0.68 -2.42 -8.39
N GLY A 136 1.71 -2.17 -7.57
CA GLY A 136 2.11 -3.00 -6.44
C GLY A 136 2.91 -4.23 -6.88
N VAL A 137 2.93 -5.25 -6.03
CA VAL A 137 3.55 -6.55 -6.29
C VAL A 137 2.52 -7.64 -6.10
N ASP A 138 2.31 -8.47 -7.12
CA ASP A 138 1.42 -9.63 -7.01
C ASP A 138 2.04 -10.70 -6.12
N ALA A 139 1.20 -11.32 -5.29
CA ALA A 139 1.59 -12.34 -4.34
C ALA A 139 0.47 -13.37 -4.14
N ILE A 140 0.83 -14.49 -3.52
CA ILE A 140 -0.13 -15.54 -3.16
C ILE A 140 -0.23 -15.61 -1.64
N LEU A 141 -1.43 -15.37 -1.10
CA LEU A 141 -1.72 -15.63 0.30
C LEU A 141 -2.17 -17.07 0.46
N VAL A 142 -1.43 -17.84 1.25
CA VAL A 142 -1.78 -19.20 1.66
C VAL A 142 -2.31 -19.15 3.08
N THR A 143 -3.35 -19.93 3.35
CA THR A 143 -3.96 -20.02 4.68
C THR A 143 -3.68 -21.38 5.30
N SER A 144 -3.91 -21.51 6.60
CA SER A 144 -3.62 -22.75 7.35
C SER A 144 -4.30 -24.01 6.79
N ASP A 145 -5.41 -23.87 6.05
CA ASP A 145 -6.11 -24.97 5.38
C ASP A 145 -5.70 -25.17 3.90
N LEU A 146 -4.56 -24.58 3.52
CA LEU A 146 -3.94 -24.66 2.19
C LEU A 146 -4.74 -24.02 1.05
N ARG A 147 -5.73 -23.17 1.34
CA ARG A 147 -6.34 -22.33 0.31
C ARG A 147 -5.40 -21.20 -0.09
N GLU A 148 -5.40 -20.91 -1.38
CA GLU A 148 -4.54 -19.90 -2.00
C GLU A 148 -5.39 -18.79 -2.60
N PHE A 149 -4.98 -17.55 -2.33
CA PHE A 149 -5.66 -16.35 -2.79
C PHE A 149 -4.65 -15.46 -3.50
N GLN A 150 -5.00 -15.02 -4.71
CA GLN A 150 -4.24 -13.98 -5.40
C GLN A 150 -4.47 -12.66 -4.67
N VAL A 151 -3.38 -12.04 -4.23
CA VAL A 151 -3.38 -10.74 -3.55
C VAL A 151 -2.32 -9.85 -4.19
N ASN A 152 -2.40 -8.56 -3.93
CA ASN A 152 -1.44 -7.58 -4.42
C ASN A 152 -0.99 -6.70 -3.24
N LEU A 153 0.32 -6.61 -3.04
CA LEU A 153 0.93 -5.81 -1.99
C LEU A 153 1.18 -4.39 -2.49
N ARG A 154 0.71 -3.39 -1.75
CA ARG A 154 0.95 -1.97 -2.05
C ARG A 154 1.42 -1.20 -0.83
N LEU A 155 2.30 -0.23 -1.02
CA LEU A 155 2.67 0.74 0.02
C LEU A 155 1.86 2.03 -0.14
N TRP A 156 1.09 2.38 0.89
CA TRP A 156 0.28 3.60 0.93
C TRP A 156 0.77 4.53 2.04
N ASP A 157 0.78 5.82 1.76
CA ASP A 157 0.90 6.86 2.77
C ASP A 157 -0.50 7.29 3.22
N MET A 158 -0.84 6.98 4.46
CA MET A 158 -2.05 7.43 5.13
C MET A 158 -1.73 8.59 6.07
N ARG A 159 -1.70 9.82 5.52
CA ARG A 159 -1.51 11.06 6.29
C ARG A 159 -0.20 11.09 7.11
N GLY A 160 0.90 10.69 6.49
CA GLY A 160 2.23 10.60 7.10
C GLY A 160 2.53 9.24 7.74
N SER A 161 1.61 8.26 7.63
CA SER A 161 1.82 6.91 8.12
C SER A 161 1.90 5.93 6.95
N LEU A 162 3.11 5.43 6.71
CA LEU A 162 3.35 4.40 5.70
C LEU A 162 2.85 3.05 6.19
N GLN A 163 2.06 2.40 5.36
CA GLN A 163 1.54 1.07 5.60
C GLN A 163 1.51 0.24 4.32
N TYR A 164 1.96 -1.00 4.43
CA TYR A 164 1.70 -1.98 3.40
C TYR A 164 0.23 -2.40 3.46
N ASN A 165 -0.36 -2.71 2.33
CA ASN A 165 -1.72 -3.21 2.24
C ASN A 165 -1.74 -4.41 1.31
N LEU A 166 -2.24 -5.55 1.80
CA LEU A 166 -2.68 -6.63 0.92
C LEU A 166 -4.05 -6.23 0.40
N VAL A 167 -4.10 -5.89 -0.88
CA VAL A 167 -5.31 -5.56 -1.62
C VAL A 167 -5.57 -6.64 -2.66
N THR A 168 -6.68 -6.52 -3.40
CA THR A 168 -7.12 -7.47 -4.44
C THR A 168 -7.38 -8.87 -3.87
N GLY A 169 -8.60 -9.38 -4.03
CA GLY A 169 -8.97 -10.70 -3.46
C GLY A 169 -9.07 -10.76 -1.94
N TRP A 170 -8.70 -9.72 -1.19
CA TRP A 170 -8.74 -9.73 0.28
C TRP A 170 -10.14 -9.97 0.87
N ASN A 171 -11.19 -9.40 0.28
CA ASN A 171 -12.56 -9.71 0.70
C ASN A 171 -12.88 -11.21 0.58
N GLN A 172 -12.38 -11.89 -0.45
CA GLN A 172 -12.53 -13.33 -0.60
C GLN A 172 -11.83 -14.07 0.53
N VAL A 173 -10.61 -13.64 0.91
CA VAL A 173 -9.89 -14.19 2.06
C VAL A 173 -10.74 -14.06 3.33
N VAL A 174 -11.32 -12.89 3.57
CA VAL A 174 -12.16 -12.63 4.75
C VAL A 174 -13.39 -13.54 4.79
N GLU A 175 -14.09 -13.68 3.67
CA GLU A 175 -15.28 -14.51 3.54
C GLU A 175 -14.96 -16.00 3.69
N ASP A 176 -14.04 -16.50 2.88
CA ASP A 176 -13.70 -17.93 2.80
C ASP A 176 -13.05 -18.41 4.08
N CYS A 177 -12.17 -17.61 4.69
CA CYS A 177 -11.48 -17.93 5.93
C CYS A 177 -12.27 -17.51 7.17
N ARG A 178 -13.46 -16.94 7.00
CA ARG A 178 -14.35 -16.48 8.08
C ARG A 178 -13.62 -15.58 9.08
N LEU A 179 -12.78 -14.69 8.57
CA LEU A 179 -11.98 -13.77 9.40
C LEU A 179 -12.88 -12.81 10.14
N LYS A 180 -12.54 -12.52 11.40
CA LYS A 180 -13.33 -11.64 12.26
C LYS A 180 -12.44 -10.58 12.89
N LYS A 181 -13.02 -9.40 13.09
CA LYS A 181 -12.44 -8.32 13.89
C LYS A 181 -12.04 -8.85 15.29
N ASN A 182 -10.98 -8.26 15.87
CA ASN A 182 -10.46 -8.57 17.19
C ASN A 182 -9.94 -10.02 17.33
N ARG A 183 -9.55 -10.64 16.21
CA ARG A 183 -8.85 -11.92 16.19
C ARG A 183 -7.41 -11.70 15.76
N ASN A 184 -6.49 -12.31 16.50
CA ASN A 184 -5.07 -12.23 16.24
C ASN A 184 -4.70 -13.25 15.17
N ASN A 185 -3.97 -12.78 14.17
CA ASN A 185 -3.41 -13.61 13.12
C ASN A 185 -1.95 -13.22 12.95
N ARG A 186 -1.12 -14.21 12.74
CA ARG A 186 0.29 -14.02 12.39
C ARG A 186 0.42 -14.03 10.88
N LEU A 187 1.15 -13.05 10.36
CA LEU A 187 1.48 -12.95 8.95
C LEU A 187 2.97 -13.23 8.75
N TRP A 188 3.27 -14.18 7.88
CA TRP A 188 4.62 -14.47 7.37
C TRP A 188 4.71 -14.13 5.88
N SER A 189 5.91 -13.88 5.39
CA SER A 189 6.22 -14.04 3.97
C SER A 189 7.30 -15.08 3.74
N PHE A 190 7.40 -15.53 2.49
CA PHE A 190 8.50 -16.31 1.96
C PHE A 190 8.51 -16.20 0.44
N HIS A 191 9.62 -16.58 -0.18
CA HIS A 191 9.72 -16.63 -1.63
C HIS A 191 9.84 -18.07 -2.12
N SER A 192 9.15 -18.37 -3.21
CA SER A 192 9.23 -19.66 -3.88
C SER A 192 9.13 -19.48 -5.39
N ASN A 193 10.14 -19.99 -6.11
CA ASN A 193 10.27 -19.86 -7.57
C ASN A 193 10.03 -18.41 -8.03
N ASP A 194 10.74 -17.47 -7.40
CA ASP A 194 10.69 -16.01 -7.66
C ASP A 194 9.30 -15.37 -7.48
N LYS A 195 8.41 -16.02 -6.74
CA LYS A 195 7.12 -15.46 -6.34
C LYS A 195 7.08 -15.19 -4.84
N LEU A 196 6.49 -14.04 -4.49
CA LEU A 196 6.17 -13.69 -3.11
C LEU A 196 4.94 -14.46 -2.64
N TYR A 197 5.08 -15.12 -1.50
CA TYR A 197 3.99 -15.74 -0.78
C TYR A 197 3.82 -15.05 0.56
N PHE A 198 2.56 -14.97 0.97
CA PHE A 198 2.17 -14.67 2.33
C PHE A 198 1.53 -15.90 2.96
N ASP A 199 1.66 -15.98 4.26
CA ASP A 199 0.99 -16.99 5.05
C ASP A 199 0.28 -16.32 6.23
N LEU A 200 -1.03 -16.56 6.35
CA LEU A 200 -1.88 -16.06 7.41
C LEU A 200 -2.33 -17.21 8.33
N VAL A 201 -1.86 -17.18 9.58
CA VAL A 201 -2.14 -18.19 10.60
C VAL A 201 -2.94 -17.58 11.74
N PRO A 202 -4.07 -18.17 12.15
CA PRO A 202 -4.73 -17.79 13.38
C PRO A 202 -3.81 -18.00 14.57
N LEU A 203 -3.65 -16.98 15.41
CA LEU A 203 -3.04 -17.14 16.73
C LEU A 203 -4.13 -17.64 17.65
N SER A 204 -4.20 -18.96 17.87
CA SER A 204 -5.02 -19.50 18.94
C SER A 204 -4.51 -18.92 20.25
N VAL A 205 -5.42 -18.40 21.08
CA VAL A 205 -5.13 -17.99 22.47
C VAL A 205 -4.96 -19.26 23.29
N SER A 206 -3.93 -20.03 22.98
CA SER A 206 -3.51 -21.27 23.63
C SER A 206 -2.08 -21.47 23.18
N ASP A 207 -1.18 -20.71 23.80
CA ASP A 207 0.02 -21.25 24.43
C ASP A 207 0.63 -20.11 25.27
N GLN A 208 0.58 -20.33 26.58
CA GLN A 208 1.27 -19.55 27.60
C GLN A 208 2.78 -19.75 27.48
#